data_AF-A0A2G8B484-F1
#
_entry.id   AF-A0A2G8B484-F1
#
_cell.length_a   1.000
_cell.length_b   1.000
_cell.length_c   1.000
_cell.angle_alpha   90.00
_cell.angle_beta   90.00
_cell.angle_gamma   90.00
#
_symmetry.space_group_name_H-M   'P 1'
#
loop_
_entity.id
_entity.type
_entity.pdbx_description
1 polymer ?
#
loop_
_entity_poly.entity_id
_entity_poly.type
_entity_poly.pdbx_seq_one_letter_code
_entity_poly.pdbx_strand_id
1 'polypeptide(L)'
;MNTVDRRKADGDRSRPHAAATPLTPSVAAAPTEPVILGRTRVTRTRRTVDLSPAQHRALDIWQRDAADRLGLARVTGQEVLSALVDQLLSDPKLSAQIIRTIRDRR
;
A
#
# COMPACT_ATOMS: atom_id res chain seq x y z
N MET A 1 53.70 -18.41 -13.97
CA MET A 1 53.09 -19.30 -12.96
C MET A 1 52.00 -18.51 -12.25
N ASN A 2 50.73 -18.64 -12.66
CA ASN A 2 49.65 -19.41 -12.01
C ASN A 2 49.52 -19.07 -10.49
N THR A 3 48.37 -18.67 -9.94
CA THR A 3 47.03 -19.25 -10.11
C THR A 3 45.93 -18.25 -9.69
N VAL A 4 44.83 -18.27 -10.43
CA VAL A 4 43.54 -17.62 -10.15
C VAL A 4 42.71 -18.60 -9.32
N ASP A 5 42.04 -18.19 -8.25
CA ASP A 5 40.90 -18.96 -7.73
C ASP A 5 39.78 -18.05 -7.21
N ARG A 6 38.69 -18.04 -7.98
CA ARG A 6 37.44 -17.34 -7.72
C ARG A 6 36.41 -18.42 -7.38
N ARG A 7 36.08 -18.56 -6.10
CA ARG A 7 35.01 -19.45 -5.63
C ARG A 7 33.66 -19.09 -6.26
N LYS A 8 33.05 -20.05 -6.96
CA LYS A 8 31.60 -20.13 -7.17
C LYS A 8 31.16 -21.56 -6.85
N ALA A 9 30.27 -21.66 -5.89
CA ALA A 9 29.52 -22.85 -5.55
C ALA A 9 28.25 -22.87 -6.39
N ASP A 10 27.93 -24.01 -7.01
CA ASP A 10 26.58 -24.33 -7.44
C ASP A 10 26.41 -25.86 -7.31
N GLY A 11 25.48 -26.26 -6.45
CA GLY A 11 25.21 -27.63 -6.09
C GLY A 11 24.06 -28.16 -6.94
N ASP A 12 24.39 -28.78 -8.07
CA ASP A 12 23.48 -29.67 -8.78
C ASP A 12 23.58 -31.07 -8.17
N ARG A 13 22.50 -31.54 -7.53
CA ARG A 13 22.35 -32.96 -7.21
C ARG A 13 20.99 -33.44 -7.68
N SER A 14 21.06 -34.06 -8.85
CA SER A 14 20.01 -34.79 -9.55
C SER A 14 19.33 -35.85 -8.66
N ARG A 15 18.00 -35.94 -8.77
CA ARG A 15 17.20 -37.17 -8.62
C ARG A 15 15.98 -37.07 -9.55
N PRO A 16 15.64 -38.13 -10.28
CA PRO A 16 14.35 -38.74 -9.97
C PRO A 16 14.42 -40.27 -9.91
N HIS A 17 13.74 -40.81 -8.89
CA HIS A 17 13.44 -42.23 -8.75
C HIS A 17 11.99 -42.49 -9.24
N ALA A 18 11.76 -43.72 -9.68
CA ALA A 18 10.75 -44.15 -10.62
C ALA A 18 9.34 -44.41 -10.06
N ALA A 19 8.38 -44.47 -11.01
CA ALA A 19 7.20 -45.32 -11.10
C ALA A 19 5.99 -45.12 -10.15
N ALA A 20 4.82 -44.83 -10.72
CA ALA A 20 3.62 -45.70 -10.74
C ALA A 20 2.35 -44.92 -11.20
N THR A 21 1.56 -45.51 -12.09
CA THR A 21 0.14 -45.20 -12.39
C THR A 21 -0.71 -46.42 -11.99
N PRO A 22 -2.07 -46.42 -11.96
CA PRO A 22 -3.10 -45.37 -11.82
C PRO A 22 -4.21 -45.73 -10.77
N LEU A 23 -5.28 -44.91 -10.71
CA LEU A 23 -6.67 -45.18 -10.22
C LEU A 23 -7.06 -44.81 -8.78
N THR A 24 -7.82 -43.72 -8.62
CA THR A 24 -8.94 -43.58 -7.67
C THR A 24 -10.01 -42.63 -8.20
N PRO A 25 -11.32 -42.87 -7.93
CA PRO A 25 -12.44 -42.30 -8.68
C PRO A 25 -12.76 -40.84 -8.37
N SER A 26 -13.20 -40.15 -9.43
CA SER A 26 -13.80 -38.83 -9.46
C SER A 26 -14.99 -38.70 -8.49
N VAL A 27 -14.83 -37.85 -7.48
CA VAL A 27 -15.96 -37.10 -6.91
C VAL A 27 -15.74 -35.65 -7.30
N ALA A 28 -16.52 -35.21 -8.29
CA ALA A 28 -16.52 -33.84 -8.76
C ALA A 28 -16.95 -32.92 -7.61
N ALA A 29 -15.99 -32.23 -6.99
CA ALA A 29 -16.29 -30.99 -6.30
C ALA A 29 -16.78 -30.01 -7.38
N ALA A 30 -18.07 -29.69 -7.34
CA ALA A 30 -18.64 -28.66 -8.21
C ALA A 30 -17.76 -27.40 -8.10
N PRO A 31 -17.34 -26.80 -9.22
CA PRO A 31 -16.57 -25.57 -9.18
C PRO A 31 -17.44 -24.49 -8.52
N THR A 32 -17.05 -24.07 -7.31
CA THR A 32 -17.63 -22.88 -6.69
C THR A 32 -17.24 -21.70 -7.55
N GLU A 33 -18.12 -21.28 -8.46
CA GLU A 33 -17.92 -20.08 -9.24
C GLU A 33 -17.76 -18.90 -8.26
N PRO A 34 -16.64 -18.16 -8.33
CA PRO A 34 -16.50 -16.97 -7.51
C PRO A 34 -17.57 -15.99 -7.95
N VAL A 35 -18.56 -15.74 -7.09
CA VAL A 35 -19.55 -14.69 -7.29
C VAL A 35 -18.81 -13.36 -7.36
N ILE A 36 -18.52 -12.89 -8.57
CA ILE A 36 -17.99 -11.56 -8.80
C ILE A 36 -19.18 -10.60 -8.65
N LEU A 37 -19.49 -10.28 -7.40
CA LEU A 37 -20.38 -9.18 -7.06
C LEU A 37 -19.80 -7.95 -7.76
N GLY A 38 -20.52 -7.48 -8.79
CA GLY A 38 -20.14 -6.35 -9.63
C GLY A 38 -19.92 -5.12 -8.77
N ARG A 39 -18.69 -4.93 -8.31
CA ARG A 39 -18.26 -3.70 -7.68
C ARG A 39 -18.22 -2.68 -8.80
N THR A 40 -19.24 -1.82 -8.88
CA THR A 40 -19.17 -0.59 -9.68
C THR A 40 -17.84 0.08 -9.35
N ARG A 41 -16.93 0.05 -10.32
CA ARG A 41 -15.56 0.51 -10.12
C ARG A 41 -15.61 2.02 -10.08
N VAL A 42 -15.82 2.58 -8.88
CA VAL A 42 -15.66 4.01 -8.65
C VAL A 42 -14.20 4.33 -8.97
N THR A 43 -13.97 5.03 -10.07
CA THR A 43 -12.64 5.47 -10.49
C THR A 43 -12.13 6.47 -9.46
N ARG A 44 -11.20 6.04 -8.60
CA ARG A 44 -10.55 6.92 -7.63
C ARG A 44 -9.37 7.62 -8.28
N THR A 45 -9.42 8.95 -8.34
CA THR A 45 -8.27 9.79 -8.73
C THR A 45 -7.27 9.84 -7.58
N ARG A 46 -5.98 9.67 -7.89
CA ARG A 46 -4.89 9.72 -6.90
C ARG A 46 -4.11 11.01 -7.05
N ARG A 47 -3.73 11.61 -5.91
CA ARG A 47 -2.76 12.70 -5.83
C ARG A 47 -1.68 12.31 -4.84
N THR A 48 -0.42 12.48 -5.23
CA THR A 48 0.75 12.20 -4.39
C THR A 48 1.34 13.53 -3.93
N VAL A 49 1.85 13.57 -2.69
CA VAL A 49 2.48 14.76 -2.10
C VAL A 49 3.87 14.36 -1.63
N ASP A 50 4.87 15.11 -2.07
CA ASP A 50 6.24 14.95 -1.59
C ASP A 50 6.38 15.64 -0.24
N LEU A 51 6.72 14.85 0.78
CA LEU A 51 6.96 15.32 2.13
C LEU A 51 8.43 15.09 2.48
N SER A 52 9.05 16.05 3.16
CA SER A 52 10.38 15.80 3.72
C SER A 52 10.29 14.70 4.81
N PRO A 53 11.38 13.97 5.10
CA PRO A 53 11.38 12.97 6.17
C PRO A 53 10.92 13.53 7.52
N ALA A 54 11.25 14.80 7.81
CA ALA A 54 10.81 15.50 9.00
C ALA A 54 9.29 15.72 9.02
N GLN A 55 8.70 16.15 7.90
CA GLN A 55 7.25 16.33 7.78
C GLN A 55 6.50 15.02 7.90
N HIS A 56 7.01 13.95 7.27
CA HIS A 56 6.41 12.62 7.37
C HIS A 56 6.40 12.10 8.82
N ARG A 57 7.50 12.29 9.56
CA ARG A 57 7.57 11.93 10.99
C ARG A 57 6.64 12.77 11.86
N ALA A 58 6.59 14.08 11.63
CA ALA A 58 5.69 14.97 12.37
C ALA A 58 4.23 14.57 12.17
N LEU A 59 3.84 14.19 10.94
CA LEU A 59 2.50 13.72 10.64
C LEU A 59 2.17 12.40 11.35
N ASP A 60 3.07 11.41 11.33
CA ASP A 60 2.88 10.11 12.02
C ASP A 60 2.70 10.29 13.54
N ILE A 61 3.46 11.20 14.16
CA ILE A 61 3.29 11.54 15.58
C ILE A 61 1.91 12.17 15.84
N TRP A 62 1.54 13.17 15.01
CA TRP A 62 0.25 13.82 15.14
C TRP A 62 -0.92 12.86 14.94
N GLN A 63 -0.80 11.88 14.04
CA GLN A 63 -1.84 10.87 13.80
C GLN A 63 -2.10 9.97 15.00
N ARG A 64 -1.05 9.62 15.75
CA ARG A 64 -1.19 8.84 16.99
C ARG A 64 -1.93 9.64 18.05
N ASP A 65 -1.49 10.89 18.29
CA ASP A 65 -2.17 11.81 19.22
C ASP A 65 -3.63 12.07 18.81
N ALA A 66 -3.90 12.23 17.52
CA ALA A 66 -5.27 12.38 17.01
C ALA A 66 -6.10 11.11 17.24
N ALA A 67 -5.53 9.92 17.01
CA ALA A 67 -6.19 8.65 17.27
C ALA A 67 -6.54 8.48 18.76
N ASP A 68 -5.59 8.80 19.63
CA ASP A 68 -5.78 8.75 21.09
C ASP A 68 -6.92 9.69 21.54
N ARG A 69 -6.96 10.92 21.01
CA ARG A 69 -8.03 11.89 21.30
C ARG A 69 -9.40 11.46 20.79
N LEU A 70 -9.45 10.78 19.65
CA LEU A 70 -10.68 10.29 19.05
C LEU A 70 -11.11 8.92 19.61
N GLY A 71 -10.28 8.27 20.43
CA GLY A 71 -10.51 6.91 20.89
C GLY A 71 -10.48 5.86 19.77
N LEU A 72 -9.78 6.16 18.67
CA LEU A 72 -9.65 5.27 17.51
C LEU A 72 -8.36 4.47 17.58
N ALA A 73 -8.37 3.27 17.00
CA ALA A 73 -7.16 2.44 16.93
C ALA A 73 -6.05 3.05 16.06
N ARG A 74 -6.42 3.84 15.03
CA ARG A 74 -5.48 4.57 14.18
C ARG A 74 -6.21 5.65 13.39
N VAL A 75 -5.48 6.70 13.03
CA VAL A 75 -5.85 7.69 12.02
C VAL A 75 -4.86 7.56 10.87
N THR A 76 -5.37 7.35 9.65
CA THR A 76 -4.54 7.12 8.47
C THR A 76 -4.20 8.42 7.74
N GLY A 77 -3.08 8.43 7.00
CA GLY A 77 -2.71 9.58 6.15
C GLY A 77 -3.79 9.93 5.12
N GLN A 78 -4.48 8.92 4.61
CA GLN A 78 -5.57 9.11 3.66
C GLN A 78 -6.74 9.87 4.27
N GLU A 79 -7.16 9.52 5.50
CA GLU A 79 -8.26 10.21 6.18
C GLU A 79 -7.91 11.67 6.46
N VAL A 80 -6.68 11.91 6.92
CA VAL A 80 -6.18 13.27 7.18
C VAL A 80 -6.18 14.10 5.90
N LEU A 81 -5.60 13.58 4.83
CA LEU A 81 -5.53 14.29 3.55
C LEU A 81 -6.92 14.51 2.95
N SER A 82 -7.83 13.54 3.06
CA SER A 82 -9.21 13.70 2.60
C SER A 82 -9.91 14.82 3.36
N ALA A 83 -9.86 14.79 4.70
CA ALA A 83 -10.49 15.81 5.53
C ALA A 83 -9.92 17.22 5.27
N LEU A 84 -8.60 17.33 5.06
CA LEU A 84 -7.98 18.61 4.72
C LEU A 84 -8.44 19.13 3.35
N VAL A 85 -8.60 18.25 2.36
CA VAL A 85 -9.14 18.63 1.05
C VAL A 85 -10.60 19.06 1.17
N ASP A 86 -11.41 18.30 1.91
CA ASP A 86 -12.83 18.62 2.10
C ASP A 86 -12.99 19.98 2.80
N GLN A 87 -12.17 20.26 3.81
CA GLN A 87 -12.17 21.55 4.51
C GLN A 87 -11.68 22.68 3.60
N LEU A 88 -10.62 22.46 2.80
CA LEU A 88 -10.13 23.46 1.84
C LEU A 88 -11.20 23.85 0.82
N LEU A 89 -12.01 22.89 0.38
CA LEU A 89 -13.06 23.13 -0.63
C LEU A 89 -14.35 23.70 -0.04
N SER A 90 -14.59 23.51 1.26
CA SER A 90 -15.82 23.93 1.94
C SER A 90 -15.69 25.24 2.73
N ASP A 91 -14.48 25.59 3.20
CA ASP A 91 -14.21 26.78 4.01
C ASP A 91 -13.44 27.85 3.22
N PRO A 92 -14.11 28.97 2.83
CA PRO A 92 -13.48 30.06 2.09
C PRO A 92 -12.33 30.73 2.85
N LYS A 93 -12.36 30.74 4.19
CA LYS A 93 -11.30 31.38 4.99
C LYS A 93 -10.03 30.55 4.93
N LEU A 94 -10.15 29.24 5.11
CA LEU A 94 -9.01 28.32 4.97
C LEU A 94 -8.43 28.38 3.56
N SER A 95 -9.27 28.41 2.54
CA SER A 95 -8.84 28.56 1.15
C SER A 95 -8.02 29.85 0.92
N ALA A 96 -8.53 31.00 1.39
CA ALA A 96 -7.81 32.26 1.31
C ALA A 96 -6.46 32.24 2.05
N GLN A 97 -6.41 31.61 3.24
CA GLN A 97 -5.19 31.44 4.01
C GLN A 97 -4.14 30.58 3.29
N ILE A 98 -4.57 29.47 2.67
CA ILE A 98 -3.69 28.60 1.90
C ILE A 98 -3.16 29.33 0.66
N ILE A 99 -4.02 30.06 -0.07
CA ILE A 99 -3.59 30.89 -1.21
C ILE A 99 -2.54 31.91 -0.78
N ARG A 100 -2.74 32.59 0.36
CA ARG A 100 -1.77 33.54 0.91
C ARG A 100 -0.44 32.86 1.24
N THR A 101 -0.48 31.72 1.92
CA THR A 101 0.71 30.95 2.30
C THR A 101 1.50 30.49 1.08
N ILE A 102 0.82 30.05 0.01
CA ILE A 102 1.46 29.66 -1.25
C ILE A 102 2.12 30.88 -1.90
N ARG A 103 1.45 32.04 -1.91
CA ARG A 103 2.01 33.28 -2.46
C ARG A 103 3.27 33.73 -1.70
N ASP A 104 3.29 33.62 -0.38
CA ASP A 104 4.44 34.06 0.43
C ASP A 104 5.67 33.14 0.29
N ARG A 105 5.50 31.92 -0.25
CA ARG A 105 6.59 30.95 -0.48
C ARG A 105 7.18 31.01 -1.89
N ARG A 106 6.58 31.78 -2.79
CA ARG A 106 6.95 31.85 -4.22
C ARG A 106 7.55 33.20 -4.55
#